data_AF-A0A7X7CB34-F1
#
_entry.id   AF-A0A7X7CB34-F1
#
_cell.length_a   1.000
_cell.length_b   1.000
_cell.length_c   1.000
_cell.angle_alpha   90.00
_cell.angle_beta   90.00
_cell.angle_gamma   90.00
#
_symmetry.space_group_name_H-M   'P 1'
#
loop_
_entity.id
_entity.type
_entity.pdbx_description
1 polymer ?
#
loop_
_entity_poly.entity_id
_entity_poly.type
_entity_poly.pdbx_seq_one_letter_code
_entity_poly.pdbx_strand_id
1 'polypeptide(L)'
;MDAHSTRSPHRTTARTKARRRAVDVVFEADQRGRYSGKALGRLLQERLSVTAAQTTLPQYSADMVAGLAEHAAGIDRVLATYLQGWTLDRLPAVDRAILRTATWELLFNAELDAPIVITEAVNLAQDLSTDDSPAFVNAVLDRLRIIAPVLVAEIEAEEETERARREAARARAEAIEARAEAAEARAEEFGADAAAGEPLAEESDADAAAGEPLAEADELPAPEQGDVTERSVGEHPGS
;
A
#
# COMPACT_ATOMS: atom_id res chain seq x y z
N MET A 1 43.48 -5.35 -15.58
CA MET A 1 43.28 -4.80 -16.94
C MET A 1 41.82 -4.45 -17.03
N ASP A 2 41.48 -3.21 -16.66
CA ASP A 2 40.09 -2.83 -16.43
C ASP A 2 39.50 -2.28 -17.73
N ALA A 3 38.67 -3.10 -18.36
CA ALA A 3 37.89 -2.73 -19.53
C ALA A 3 36.92 -1.61 -19.13
N HIS A 4 37.31 -0.38 -19.42
CA HIS A 4 36.40 0.76 -19.37
C HIS A 4 35.32 0.54 -20.43
N SER A 5 34.16 0.06 -20.01
CA SER A 5 32.97 -0.09 -20.82
C SER A 5 32.60 1.29 -21.38
N THR A 6 32.87 1.51 -22.67
CA THR A 6 32.54 2.75 -23.37
C THR A 6 31.02 2.81 -23.56
N ARG A 7 30.30 3.43 -22.60
CA ARG A 7 28.85 3.69 -22.73
C ARG A 7 28.60 4.64 -23.90
N SER A 8 27.86 4.17 -24.90
CA SER A 8 27.30 5.05 -25.94
C SER A 8 26.21 5.93 -25.33
N PRO A 9 26.24 7.26 -25.53
CA PRO A 9 25.23 8.15 -24.96
C PRO A 9 23.87 7.93 -25.63
N HIS A 10 22.85 7.59 -24.83
CA HIS A 10 21.47 7.48 -25.28
C HIS A 10 20.89 8.87 -25.61
N ARG A 11 20.05 8.95 -26.65
CA ARG A 11 19.46 10.22 -27.09
C ARG A 11 18.46 10.75 -26.06
N THR A 12 18.83 11.79 -25.32
CA THR A 12 17.93 12.41 -24.34
C THR A 12 16.80 13.21 -25.01
N THR A 13 15.56 12.72 -24.91
CA THR A 13 14.37 13.42 -25.42
C THR A 13 13.67 14.23 -24.32
N ALA A 14 12.68 15.05 -24.70
CA ALA A 14 11.81 15.73 -23.73
C ALA A 14 11.06 14.72 -22.84
N ARG A 15 10.62 13.58 -23.39
CA ARG A 15 9.99 12.49 -22.62
C ARG A 15 10.98 11.82 -21.68
N THR A 16 12.21 11.57 -22.11
CA THR A 16 13.28 11.02 -21.24
C THR A 16 13.54 11.94 -20.04
N LYS A 17 13.61 13.27 -20.26
CA LYS A 17 13.73 14.25 -19.15
C LYS A 17 12.51 14.22 -18.25
N ALA A 18 11.32 14.11 -18.81
CA ALA A 18 10.08 14.05 -18.04
C ALA A 18 9.99 12.76 -17.19
N ARG A 19 10.39 11.59 -17.70
CA ARG A 19 10.45 10.35 -16.91
C ARG A 19 11.40 10.48 -15.73
N ARG A 20 12.61 11.04 -15.96
CA ARG A 20 13.56 11.32 -14.87
C ARG A 20 12.92 12.19 -13.78
N ARG A 21 12.22 13.26 -14.16
CA ARG A 21 11.52 14.13 -13.21
C ARG A 21 10.37 13.43 -12.48
N ALA A 22 9.66 12.50 -13.12
CA ALA A 22 8.67 11.67 -12.45
C ALA A 22 9.34 10.73 -11.42
N VAL A 23 10.43 10.06 -11.80
CA VAL A 23 11.23 9.21 -10.90
C VAL A 23 11.73 10.01 -9.69
N ASP A 24 12.20 11.25 -9.86
CA ASP A 24 12.63 12.11 -8.76
C ASP A 24 11.49 12.33 -7.73
N VAL A 25 10.26 12.59 -8.19
CA VAL A 25 9.10 12.82 -7.33
C VAL A 25 8.68 11.54 -6.61
N VAL A 26 8.71 10.41 -7.31
CA VAL A 26 8.38 9.09 -6.73
C VAL A 26 9.40 8.67 -5.70
N PHE A 27 10.69 8.87 -5.99
CA PHE A 27 11.77 8.66 -5.05
C PHE A 27 11.62 9.55 -3.82
N GLU A 28 11.34 10.84 -4.00
CA GLU A 28 11.08 11.76 -2.88
C GLU A 28 9.92 11.28 -2.00
N ALA A 29 8.81 10.84 -2.62
CA ALA A 29 7.67 10.32 -1.91
C ALA A 29 8.03 9.09 -1.08
N ASP A 30 8.73 8.13 -1.70
CA ASP A 30 9.16 6.89 -1.06
C ASP A 30 10.07 7.14 0.15
N GLN A 31 11.10 7.97 -0.03
CA GLN A 31 12.05 8.33 1.03
C GLN A 31 11.40 9.05 2.21
N ARG A 32 10.23 9.66 2.01
CA ARG A 32 9.44 10.34 3.05
C ARG A 32 8.29 9.51 3.60
N GLY A 33 8.12 8.26 3.16
CA GLY A 33 6.96 7.43 3.53
C GLY A 33 5.62 7.99 3.00
N ARG A 34 5.66 8.76 1.91
CA ARG A 34 4.52 9.46 1.28
C ARG A 34 4.08 8.82 -0.04
N TYR A 35 4.38 7.54 -0.27
CA TYR A 35 4.03 6.85 -1.52
C TYR A 35 2.55 6.37 -1.60
N SER A 36 1.75 6.49 -0.54
CA SER A 36 0.32 6.16 -0.65
C SER A 36 -0.39 7.07 -1.66
N GLY A 37 -1.41 6.57 -2.37
CA GLY A 37 -2.06 7.33 -3.45
C GLY A 37 -2.47 8.75 -3.07
N LYS A 38 -3.09 8.93 -1.90
CA LYS A 38 -3.41 10.27 -1.37
C LYS A 38 -2.17 11.11 -1.04
N ALA A 39 -1.13 10.51 -0.47
CA ALA A 39 0.08 11.24 -0.07
C ALA A 39 0.96 11.64 -1.27
N LEU A 40 1.06 10.75 -2.28
CA LEU A 40 1.75 11.00 -3.54
C LEU A 40 1.00 12.06 -4.35
N GLY A 41 -0.33 11.96 -4.44
CA GLY A 41 -1.16 12.99 -5.06
C GLY A 41 -0.97 14.37 -4.40
N ARG A 42 -0.90 14.45 -3.07
CA ARG A 42 -0.58 15.71 -2.37
C ARG A 42 0.82 16.22 -2.71
N LEU A 43 1.83 15.34 -2.75
CA LEU A 43 3.18 15.75 -3.12
C LEU A 43 3.25 16.27 -4.56
N LEU A 44 2.50 15.65 -5.49
CA LEU A 44 2.36 16.15 -6.84
C LEU A 44 1.81 17.58 -6.85
N GLN A 45 0.74 17.86 -6.10
CA GLN A 45 0.19 19.22 -6.00
C GLN A 45 1.19 20.22 -5.43
N GLU A 46 1.99 19.82 -4.43
CA GLU A 46 3.09 20.63 -3.89
C GLU A 46 4.15 20.95 -4.96
N ARG A 47 4.42 20.02 -5.89
CA ARG A 47 5.41 20.18 -6.97
C ARG A 47 4.86 20.93 -8.19
N LEU A 48 3.56 20.90 -8.40
CA LEU A 48 2.86 21.73 -9.39
C LEU A 48 2.72 23.19 -8.92
N SER A 49 2.66 23.39 -7.60
CA SER A 49 2.66 24.73 -6.99
C SER A 49 4.03 25.39 -7.17
N VAL A 50 4.17 26.18 -8.23
CA VAL A 50 5.43 26.85 -8.59
C VAL A 50 5.85 27.82 -7.49
N THR A 51 7.02 27.59 -6.91
CA THR A 51 7.75 28.61 -6.14
C THR A 51 8.85 29.21 -7.00
N ALA A 52 9.30 30.44 -6.69
CA ALA A 52 10.32 31.15 -7.47
C ALA A 52 11.67 30.41 -7.64
N ALA A 53 11.89 29.33 -6.86
CA ALA A 53 13.12 28.55 -6.86
C ALA A 53 13.02 27.18 -7.54
N GLN A 54 11.84 26.78 -8.05
CA GLN A 54 11.64 25.43 -8.60
C GLN A 54 11.36 25.45 -10.10
N THR A 55 12.07 24.59 -10.84
CA THR A 55 11.74 24.30 -12.24
C THR A 55 10.39 23.60 -12.31
N THR A 56 9.50 24.12 -13.15
CA THR A 56 8.17 23.55 -13.39
C THR A 56 8.28 22.07 -13.75
N LEU A 57 7.47 21.24 -13.08
CA LEU A 57 7.35 19.83 -13.41
C LEU A 57 6.77 19.68 -14.84
N PRO A 58 7.44 18.99 -15.77
CA PRO A 58 6.89 18.79 -17.11
C PRO A 58 5.51 18.13 -17.05
N GLN A 59 4.59 18.49 -17.94
CA GLN A 59 3.22 17.95 -17.95
C GLN A 59 3.21 16.43 -17.94
N TYR A 60 4.02 15.82 -18.82
CA TYR A 60 4.11 14.36 -18.88
C TYR A 60 4.59 13.74 -17.57
N SER A 61 5.49 14.39 -16.83
CA SER A 61 5.89 13.93 -15.50
C SER A 61 4.72 13.99 -14.51
N ALA A 62 3.90 15.04 -14.58
CA ALA A 62 2.73 15.20 -13.73
C ALA A 62 1.68 14.12 -14.03
N ASP A 63 1.44 13.82 -15.30
CA ASP A 63 0.51 12.76 -15.74
C ASP A 63 0.97 11.39 -15.21
N MET A 64 2.27 11.08 -15.33
CA MET A 64 2.84 9.85 -14.78
C MET A 64 2.65 9.73 -13.27
N VAL A 65 2.95 10.79 -12.53
CA VAL A 65 2.83 10.77 -11.07
C VAL A 65 1.35 10.72 -10.63
N ALA A 66 0.46 11.39 -11.36
CA ALA A 66 -0.97 11.39 -11.10
C ALA A 66 -1.56 9.98 -11.29
N GLY A 67 -1.29 9.34 -12.43
CA GLY A 67 -1.76 7.97 -12.66
C GLY A 67 -1.09 6.96 -11.73
N LEU A 68 0.19 7.14 -11.40
CA LEU A 68 0.85 6.30 -10.38
C LEU A 68 0.19 6.47 -9.00
N ALA A 69 -0.26 7.67 -8.65
CA ALA A 69 -0.97 7.91 -7.40
C ALA A 69 -2.35 7.24 -7.37
N GLU A 70 -3.02 7.14 -8.51
CA GLU A 70 -4.29 6.41 -8.65
C GLU A 70 -4.10 4.92 -8.35
N HIS A 71 -3.06 4.31 -8.94
CA HIS A 71 -2.82 2.86 -8.87
C HIS A 71 -1.71 2.43 -7.91
N ALA A 72 -1.27 3.31 -6.99
CA ALA A 72 -0.05 3.10 -6.19
C ALA A 72 -0.04 1.76 -5.43
N ALA A 73 -1.18 1.40 -4.84
CA ALA A 73 -1.30 0.16 -4.07
C ALA A 73 -1.27 -1.08 -4.98
N GLY A 74 -1.93 -1.03 -6.14
CA GLY A 74 -1.93 -2.11 -7.12
C GLY A 74 -0.53 -2.34 -7.70
N ILE A 75 0.17 -1.26 -8.03
CA ILE A 75 1.53 -1.32 -8.58
C ILE A 75 2.53 -1.91 -7.58
N ASP A 76 2.47 -1.51 -6.31
CA ASP A 76 3.33 -2.12 -5.28
C ASP A 76 3.02 -3.60 -5.06
N ARG A 77 1.74 -4.02 -5.13
CA ARG A 77 1.35 -5.44 -5.05
C ARG A 77 1.90 -6.25 -6.23
N VAL A 78 1.74 -5.72 -7.45
CA VAL A 78 2.28 -6.34 -8.66
C VAL A 78 3.80 -6.48 -8.54
N LEU A 79 4.51 -5.40 -8.22
CA LEU A 79 5.97 -5.47 -8.08
C LEU A 79 6.37 -6.47 -6.99
N ALA A 80 5.77 -6.43 -5.80
CA ALA A 80 6.06 -7.38 -4.74
C ALA A 80 5.86 -8.86 -5.16
N THR A 81 4.90 -9.13 -6.04
CA THR A 81 4.60 -10.48 -6.55
C THR A 81 5.65 -10.96 -7.57
N TYR A 82 6.14 -10.06 -8.41
CA TYR A 82 7.02 -10.42 -9.54
C TYR A 82 8.51 -10.21 -9.28
N LEU A 83 8.87 -9.67 -8.11
CA LEU A 83 10.23 -9.61 -7.60
C LEU A 83 10.66 -10.99 -7.05
N GLN A 84 11.43 -11.73 -7.85
CA GLN A 84 11.94 -13.05 -7.43
C GLN A 84 13.03 -12.92 -6.39
N GLY A 85 12.76 -13.39 -5.16
CA GLY A 85 13.75 -13.45 -4.08
C GLY A 85 14.07 -12.11 -3.40
N TRP A 86 13.39 -11.03 -3.80
CA TRP A 86 13.53 -9.70 -3.22
C TRP A 86 12.17 -9.19 -2.77
N THR A 87 12.14 -8.58 -1.59
CA THR A 87 10.98 -7.76 -1.21
C THR A 87 11.16 -6.36 -1.77
N LEU A 88 10.04 -5.69 -2.09
CA LEU A 88 10.06 -4.37 -2.70
C LEU A 88 10.85 -3.35 -1.87
N ASP A 89 10.72 -3.39 -0.55
CA ASP A 89 11.42 -2.52 0.42
C ASP A 89 12.95 -2.73 0.42
N ARG A 90 13.44 -3.92 0.04
CA ARG A 90 14.87 -4.23 -0.02
C ARG A 90 15.57 -3.75 -1.28
N LEU A 91 14.82 -3.30 -2.28
CA LEU A 91 15.42 -2.72 -3.48
C LEU A 91 16.10 -1.37 -3.17
N PRO A 92 17.15 -1.01 -3.92
CA PRO A 92 17.64 0.36 -3.95
C PRO A 92 16.47 1.32 -4.22
N ALA A 93 16.38 2.41 -3.45
CA ALA A 93 15.25 3.32 -3.54
C ALA A 93 15.07 3.92 -4.95
N VAL A 94 16.18 4.14 -5.67
CA VAL A 94 16.17 4.58 -7.08
C VAL A 94 15.56 3.50 -8.00
N ASP A 95 16.00 2.23 -7.88
CA ASP A 95 15.48 1.13 -8.69
C ASP A 95 13.99 0.91 -8.43
N ARG A 96 13.56 0.98 -7.17
CA ARG A 96 12.15 0.92 -6.79
C ARG A 96 11.34 2.06 -7.40
N ALA A 97 11.86 3.29 -7.38
CA ALA A 97 11.18 4.43 -8.01
C ALA A 97 11.08 4.25 -9.53
N ILE A 98 12.14 3.80 -10.19
CA ILE A 98 12.14 3.49 -11.64
C ILE A 98 11.11 2.42 -11.96
N LEU A 99 11.09 1.31 -11.22
CA LEU A 99 10.15 0.20 -11.43
C LEU A 99 8.71 0.63 -11.23
N ARG A 100 8.40 1.41 -10.18
CA ARG A 100 7.05 1.95 -9.96
C ARG A 100 6.59 2.83 -11.11
N THR A 101 7.42 3.79 -11.53
CA THR A 101 7.12 4.69 -12.64
C THR A 101 6.96 3.94 -13.97
N ALA A 102 7.86 3.01 -14.28
CA ALA A 102 7.82 2.25 -15.53
C ALA A 102 6.69 1.22 -15.55
N THR A 103 6.31 0.65 -14.40
CA THR A 103 5.19 -0.28 -14.30
C THR A 103 3.87 0.43 -14.55
N TRP A 104 3.68 1.63 -13.99
CA TRP A 104 2.50 2.43 -14.33
C TRP A 104 2.42 2.70 -15.83
N GLU A 105 3.53 3.14 -16.43
CA GLU A 105 3.59 3.47 -17.85
C GLU A 105 3.33 2.23 -18.72
N LEU A 106 3.87 1.08 -18.35
CA LEU A 106 3.68 -0.19 -19.04
C LEU A 106 2.22 -0.68 -19.01
N LEU A 107 1.53 -0.47 -17.89
CA LEU A 107 0.19 -1.02 -17.67
C LEU A 107 -0.93 -0.06 -18.11
N PHE A 108 -0.76 1.24 -17.88
CA PHE A 108 -1.85 2.22 -18.00
C PHE A 108 -1.61 3.29 -19.07
N ASN A 109 -0.40 3.40 -19.64
CA ASN A 109 -0.14 4.35 -20.71
C ASN A 109 -0.26 3.69 -22.10
N ALA A 110 -1.48 3.71 -22.65
CA ALA A 110 -1.78 3.15 -23.97
C ALA A 110 -1.12 3.89 -25.15
N GLU A 111 -0.50 5.06 -24.94
CA GLU A 111 0.18 5.80 -26.02
C GLU A 111 1.56 5.25 -26.38
N LEU A 112 2.12 4.34 -25.58
CA LEU A 112 3.49 3.88 -25.72
C LEU A 112 3.60 2.37 -25.79
N ASP A 113 4.37 1.91 -26.78
CA ASP A 113 4.69 0.51 -26.91
C ASP A 113 5.60 0.05 -25.76
N ALA A 114 5.32 -1.13 -25.22
CA ALA A 114 6.07 -1.70 -24.10
C ALA A 114 7.60 -1.74 -24.29
N PRO A 115 8.18 -2.07 -25.48
CA PRO A 115 9.62 -2.01 -25.68
C PRO A 115 10.22 -0.61 -25.45
N ILE A 116 9.47 0.45 -25.76
CA ILE A 116 9.93 1.83 -25.53
C ILE A 116 9.98 2.11 -24.02
N VAL A 117 8.92 1.75 -23.29
CA VAL A 117 8.85 1.91 -21.82
C VAL A 117 10.01 1.18 -21.13
N ILE A 118 10.25 -0.09 -21.51
CA ILE A 118 11.32 -0.91 -20.96
C ILE A 118 12.69 -0.29 -21.27
N THR A 119 12.94 0.09 -22.53
CA THR A 119 14.22 0.71 -22.93
C THR A 119 14.50 1.98 -22.13
N GLU A 120 13.49 2.84 -21.94
CA GLU A 120 13.66 4.09 -21.19
C GLU A 120 13.90 3.84 -19.70
N ALA A 121 13.25 2.83 -19.10
CA ALA A 121 13.48 2.43 -17.71
C ALA A 121 14.90 1.88 -17.51
N VAL A 122 15.38 1.05 -18.45
CA VAL A 122 16.75 0.50 -18.44
C VAL A 122 17.79 1.62 -18.56
N ASN A 123 17.55 2.60 -19.44
CA ASN A 123 18.42 3.77 -19.59
C ASN A 123 18.45 4.62 -18.31
N LEU A 124 17.31 4.81 -17.65
CA LEU A 124 17.25 5.51 -16.35
C LEU A 124 18.03 4.74 -15.28
N ALA A 125 17.88 3.42 -15.19
CA ALA A 125 18.63 2.60 -14.24
C ALA A 125 20.14 2.68 -14.50
N GLN A 126 20.54 2.71 -15.78
CA GLN A 126 21.94 2.87 -16.17
C GLN A 126 22.50 4.22 -15.73
N ASP A 127 21.72 5.29 -15.84
CA ASP A 127 22.15 6.65 -15.51
C ASP A 127 22.11 6.96 -14.00
N LEU A 128 21.21 6.33 -13.24
CA LEU A 128 20.87 6.73 -11.87
C LEU A 128 21.26 5.70 -10.80
N SER A 129 21.58 4.47 -11.18
CA SER A 129 21.75 3.36 -10.25
C SER A 129 23.05 2.60 -10.49
N THR A 130 23.10 1.36 -10.03
CA THR A 130 24.29 0.50 -10.11
C THR A 130 24.43 -0.20 -11.47
N ASP A 131 25.58 -0.82 -11.73
CA ASP A 131 25.82 -1.52 -13.00
C ASP A 131 24.94 -2.77 -13.19
N ASP A 132 24.41 -3.35 -12.11
CA ASP A 132 23.50 -4.51 -12.16
C ASP A 132 22.04 -4.11 -12.39
N SER A 133 21.68 -2.86 -12.05
CA SER A 133 20.30 -2.35 -12.09
C SER A 133 19.64 -2.40 -13.48
N PRO A 134 20.31 -2.07 -14.61
CA PRO A 134 19.71 -2.14 -15.94
C PRO A 134 19.19 -3.53 -16.31
N ALA A 135 19.99 -4.57 -16.05
CA ALA A 135 19.61 -5.95 -16.36
C ALA A 135 18.44 -6.42 -15.47
N PHE A 136 18.48 -6.05 -14.19
CA PHE A 136 17.42 -6.34 -13.23
C PHE A 136 16.09 -5.67 -13.62
N VAL A 137 16.09 -4.36 -13.90
CA VAL A 137 14.90 -3.61 -14.32
C VAL A 137 14.30 -4.19 -15.60
N ASN A 138 15.14 -4.51 -16.59
CA ASN A 138 14.70 -5.16 -17.82
C ASN A 138 13.96 -6.48 -17.53
N ALA A 139 14.57 -7.35 -16.73
CA ALA A 139 14.03 -8.67 -16.43
C ALA A 139 12.66 -8.61 -15.72
N VAL A 140 12.48 -7.67 -14.79
CA VAL A 140 11.20 -7.46 -14.10
C VAL A 140 10.15 -6.98 -15.09
N LEU A 141 10.42 -5.92 -15.85
CA LEU A 141 9.43 -5.32 -16.75
C LEU A 141 9.07 -6.25 -17.93
N ASP A 142 10.01 -7.05 -18.44
CA ASP A 142 9.73 -8.05 -19.47
C ASP A 142 8.73 -9.10 -18.99
N ARG A 143 8.81 -9.50 -17.70
CA ARG A 143 7.84 -10.41 -17.10
C ARG A 143 6.46 -9.78 -17.00
N LEU A 144 6.38 -8.54 -16.53
CA LEU A 144 5.12 -7.81 -16.41
C LEU A 144 4.45 -7.60 -17.78
N ARG A 145 5.23 -7.29 -18.81
CA ARG A 145 4.74 -7.04 -20.18
C ARG A 145 3.94 -8.21 -20.74
N ILE A 146 4.34 -9.45 -20.45
CA ILE A 146 3.69 -10.66 -20.97
C ILE A 146 2.24 -10.78 -20.47
N ILE A 147 1.97 -10.30 -19.26
CA ILE A 147 0.71 -10.45 -18.54
C ILE A 147 0.00 -9.12 -18.27
N ALA A 148 0.47 -8.02 -18.89
CA ALA A 148 -0.02 -6.68 -18.62
C ALA A 148 -1.56 -6.56 -18.66
N PRO A 149 -2.30 -7.14 -19.63
CA PRO A 149 -3.76 -7.07 -19.64
C PRO A 149 -4.43 -7.72 -18.42
N VAL A 150 -3.84 -8.81 -17.91
CA VAL A 150 -4.35 -9.50 -16.71
C VAL A 150 -4.10 -8.63 -15.48
N LEU A 151 -2.89 -8.07 -15.36
CA LEU A 151 -2.53 -7.21 -14.23
C LEU A 151 -3.40 -5.95 -14.16
N VAL A 152 -3.72 -5.34 -15.30
CA VAL A 152 -4.63 -4.18 -15.35
C VAL A 152 -6.01 -4.57 -14.82
N ALA A 153 -6.58 -5.66 -15.33
CA ALA A 153 -7.89 -6.13 -14.88
C ALA A 153 -7.92 -6.50 -13.38
N GLU A 154 -6.86 -7.12 -12.86
CA GLU A 154 -6.72 -7.44 -11.44
C GLU A 154 -6.66 -6.17 -10.58
N ILE A 155 -5.86 -5.17 -10.96
CA ILE A 155 -5.75 -3.91 -10.22
C ILE A 155 -7.11 -3.19 -10.21
N GLU A 156 -7.75 -3.04 -11.37
CA GLU A 156 -9.03 -2.35 -11.49
C GLU A 156 -10.14 -3.03 -10.68
N ALA A 157 -10.23 -4.36 -10.72
CA ALA A 157 -11.21 -5.12 -9.95
C ALA A 157 -11.00 -5.00 -8.42
N GLU A 158 -9.75 -5.02 -7.97
CA GLU A 158 -9.41 -4.82 -6.56
C GLU A 158 -9.73 -3.38 -6.10
N GLU A 159 -9.46 -2.38 -6.94
CA GLU A 159 -9.76 -0.98 -6.67
C GLU A 159 -11.26 -0.70 -6.62
N GLU A 160 -12.04 -1.31 -7.52
CA GLU A 160 -13.50 -1.25 -7.50
C GLU A 160 -14.06 -1.86 -6.20
N THR A 161 -13.56 -3.04 -5.83
CA THR A 161 -13.96 -3.72 -4.58
C THR A 161 -13.65 -2.87 -3.35
N GLU A 162 -12.45 -2.29 -3.28
CA GLU A 162 -12.03 -1.44 -2.17
C GLU A 162 -12.82 -0.12 -2.14
N ARG A 163 -13.17 0.45 -3.30
CA ARG A 163 -14.03 1.64 -3.40
C ARG A 163 -15.42 1.35 -2.84
N ALA A 164 -16.05 0.26 -3.27
CA ALA A 164 -17.35 -0.16 -2.76
C ALA A 164 -17.30 -0.42 -1.24
N ARG A 165 -16.24 -1.07 -0.75
CA ARG A 165 -16.03 -1.29 0.69
C ARG A 165 -15.93 0.02 1.48
N ARG A 166 -15.19 1.01 0.96
CA ARG A 166 -15.03 2.33 1.59
C ARG A 166 -16.33 3.12 1.61
N GLU A 167 -17.07 3.10 0.51
CA GLU A 167 -18.38 3.76 0.42
C GLU A 167 -19.38 3.16 1.42
N ALA A 168 -19.45 1.82 1.50
CA ALA A 168 -20.28 1.14 2.48
C ALA A 168 -19.86 1.46 3.93
N ALA A 169 -18.56 1.52 4.21
CA ALA A 169 -18.04 1.89 5.54
C ALA A 169 -18.41 3.35 5.90
N ARG A 170 -18.31 4.27 4.94
CA ARG A 170 -18.71 5.67 5.11
C ARG A 170 -20.20 5.80 5.38
N ALA A 171 -21.04 5.18 4.55
CA ALA A 171 -22.50 5.19 4.74
C ALA A 171 -22.90 4.60 6.10
N ARG A 172 -22.21 3.55 6.56
CA ARG A 172 -22.41 2.98 7.90
C ARG A 172 -22.04 3.97 9.01
N ALA A 173 -20.93 4.69 8.87
CA ALA A 173 -20.52 5.70 9.85
C ALA A 173 -21.54 6.85 9.93
N GLU A 174 -21.96 7.38 8.77
CA GLU A 174 -22.99 8.43 8.68
C GLU A 174 -24.33 7.98 9.28
N ALA A 175 -24.74 6.72 9.08
CA ALA A 175 -25.95 6.17 9.69
C ALA A 175 -25.86 6.00 11.22
N ILE A 176 -24.66 5.69 11.75
CA ILE A 176 -24.43 5.62 13.21
C ILE A 176 -24.53 7.03 13.81
N GLU A 177 -23.90 8.01 13.18
CA GLU A 177 -23.94 9.42 13.59
C GLU A 177 -25.38 9.96 13.59
N ALA A 178 -26.12 9.80 12.49
CA ALA A 178 -27.51 10.22 12.40
C ALA A 178 -28.42 9.53 13.44
N ARG A 179 -28.15 8.26 13.77
CA ARG A 179 -28.89 7.55 14.81
C ARG A 179 -28.56 8.07 16.21
N ALA A 180 -27.31 8.45 16.46
CA ALA A 180 -26.90 9.08 17.71
C ALA A 180 -27.58 10.45 17.88
N GLU A 181 -27.53 11.30 16.86
CA GLU A 181 -28.20 12.60 16.84
C GLU A 181 -29.73 12.48 17.05
N ALA A 182 -30.39 11.52 16.38
CA ALA A 182 -31.82 11.29 16.56
C ALA A 182 -32.17 10.78 17.96
N ALA A 183 -31.28 10.00 18.59
CA ALA A 183 -31.46 9.54 19.96
C ALA A 183 -31.29 10.68 20.96
N GLU A 184 -30.30 11.55 20.77
CA GLU A 184 -30.09 12.77 21.55
C GLU A 184 -31.30 13.71 21.45
N ALA A 185 -31.76 14.02 20.23
CA ALA A 185 -32.95 14.86 20.02
C ALA A 185 -34.21 14.29 20.70
N ARG A 186 -34.40 12.95 20.67
CA ARG A 186 -35.52 12.30 21.35
C ARG A 186 -35.38 12.36 22.88
N ALA A 187 -34.17 12.25 23.41
CA ALA A 187 -33.91 12.38 24.84
C ALA A 187 -34.21 13.81 25.33
N GLU A 188 -33.90 14.83 24.53
CA GLU A 188 -34.23 16.23 24.82
C GLU A 188 -35.75 16.48 24.76
N GLU A 189 -36.47 15.89 23.80
CA GLU A 189 -37.92 16.02 23.67
C GLU A 189 -38.70 15.38 24.84
N PHE A 190 -38.22 14.24 25.34
CA PHE A 190 -38.83 13.53 26.49
C PHE A 190 -38.28 13.98 27.86
N GLY A 191 -37.18 14.74 27.89
CA GLY A 191 -36.54 15.24 29.11
C GLY A 191 -37.27 16.39 29.82
N ALA A 192 -38.34 16.93 29.23
CA ALA A 192 -39.15 18.01 29.82
C ALA A 192 -40.39 17.54 30.61
N ASP A 193 -40.81 16.28 30.49
CA ASP A 193 -42.07 15.76 31.09
C ASP A 193 -41.84 14.69 32.19
N ALA A 194 -40.61 14.22 32.38
CA ALA A 194 -40.30 13.22 33.40
C ALA A 194 -40.15 13.77 34.84
N ALA A 195 -40.31 15.08 35.04
CA ALA A 195 -40.15 15.73 36.36
C ALA A 195 -41.46 15.87 37.17
N ALA A 196 -42.56 15.22 36.76
CA ALA A 196 -43.86 15.28 37.45
C ALA A 196 -44.40 13.92 37.95
N GLY A 197 -43.54 12.90 38.11
CA GLY A 197 -43.91 11.63 38.75
C GLY A 197 -43.43 11.59 40.20
N GLU A 198 -44.35 11.65 41.16
CA GLU A 198 -44.08 11.49 42.60
C GLU A 198 -43.31 10.19 42.90
N PRO A 199 -42.36 10.18 43.85
CA PRO A 199 -41.73 8.96 44.31
C PRO A 199 -42.70 8.23 45.26
N LEU A 200 -43.18 7.04 44.87
CA LEU A 200 -43.83 6.14 45.80
C LEU A 200 -42.76 5.51 46.70
N ALA A 201 -42.91 5.77 47.99
CA ALA A 201 -42.04 5.31 49.07
C ALA A 201 -42.07 3.78 49.24
N GLU A 202 -40.95 3.29 49.75
CA GLU A 202 -40.64 1.92 50.14
C GLU A 202 -41.66 1.34 51.14
N GLU A 203 -41.93 0.04 51.04
CA GLU A 203 -42.10 -0.80 52.22
C GLU A 203 -41.20 -2.03 52.11
N SER A 204 -40.29 -2.12 53.07
CA SER A 204 -39.53 -3.32 53.41
C SER A 204 -40.46 -4.34 54.07
N ASP A 205 -40.25 -5.61 53.80
CA ASP A 205 -40.08 -6.56 54.89
C ASP A 205 -39.28 -7.78 54.42
N ALA A 206 -38.31 -8.15 55.25
CA ALA A 206 -37.47 -9.31 55.11
C ALA A 206 -38.21 -10.56 55.65
N ASP A 207 -38.03 -11.71 55.02
CA ASP A 207 -37.81 -12.95 55.77
C ASP A 207 -36.95 -13.94 55.00
N ALA A 208 -36.15 -14.67 55.77
CA ALA A 208 -35.03 -15.50 55.38
C ALA A 208 -35.46 -16.94 55.02
N ALA A 209 -34.60 -17.63 54.27
CA ALA A 209 -33.91 -18.86 54.71
C ALA A 209 -33.69 -19.91 53.60
N ALA A 210 -32.55 -20.61 53.77
CA ALA A 210 -32.05 -21.80 53.09
C ALA A 210 -31.58 -21.59 51.63
N GLY A 211 -30.37 -21.94 51.23
CA GLY A 211 -29.33 -22.78 51.82
C GLY A 211 -28.43 -23.25 50.66
N GLU A 212 -27.15 -22.89 50.75
CA GLU A 212 -26.00 -23.21 49.88
C GLU A 212 -25.77 -24.74 49.66
N PRO A 213 -24.85 -25.22 48.78
CA PRO A 213 -23.63 -24.53 48.33
C PRO A 213 -23.17 -24.68 46.86
N LEU A 214 -22.22 -23.80 46.56
CA LEU A 214 -21.21 -23.82 45.50
C LEU A 214 -20.41 -25.14 45.46
N ALA A 215 -20.19 -25.66 44.24
CA ALA A 215 -19.11 -26.59 43.95
C ALA A 215 -17.97 -25.83 43.26
N GLU A 216 -16.79 -25.92 43.88
CA GLU A 216 -15.52 -25.35 43.48
C GLU A 216 -14.74 -26.36 42.62
N ALA A 217 -13.93 -25.82 41.70
CA ALA A 217 -12.80 -26.42 40.98
C ALA A 217 -13.05 -27.62 40.04
N ASP A 218 -12.74 -27.43 38.76
CA ASP A 218 -11.61 -28.19 38.20
C ASP A 218 -10.88 -27.38 37.12
N GLU A 219 -9.59 -27.26 37.36
CA GLU A 219 -8.55 -26.78 36.46
C GLU A 219 -8.17 -27.93 35.51
N LEU A 220 -7.38 -27.64 34.48
CA LEU A 220 -6.51 -28.52 33.66
C LEU A 220 -6.76 -28.40 32.13
N PRO A 221 -5.73 -28.59 31.28
CA PRO A 221 -4.38 -28.03 31.38
C PRO A 221 -3.89 -27.45 30.03
N ALA A 222 -2.75 -26.75 30.09
CA ALA A 222 -1.97 -26.28 28.93
C ALA A 222 -1.41 -27.46 28.08
N PRO A 223 -1.05 -27.24 26.80
CA PRO A 223 -0.65 -28.31 25.88
C PRO A 223 0.72 -28.91 26.21
N GLU A 224 0.82 -30.25 26.09
CA GLU A 224 2.06 -31.02 26.20
C GLU A 224 3.10 -30.55 25.18
N GLN A 225 4.28 -30.18 25.69
CA GLN A 225 5.51 -30.13 24.91
C GLN A 225 6.01 -31.56 24.75
N GLY A 226 5.92 -32.10 23.54
CA GLY A 226 6.63 -33.31 23.15
C GLY A 226 8.11 -33.01 22.92
N ASP A 227 8.92 -33.23 23.95
CA ASP A 227 10.35 -33.51 23.82
C ASP A 227 10.51 -34.93 23.25
N VAL A 228 11.05 -35.03 22.04
CA VAL A 228 11.66 -36.27 21.54
C VAL A 228 13.13 -35.98 21.29
N THR A 229 13.89 -36.14 22.36
CA THR A 229 15.33 -36.27 22.34
C THR A 229 15.72 -37.70 21.92
N GLU A 230 16.76 -37.75 21.07
CA GLU A 230 17.64 -38.87 20.73
C GLU A 230 17.17 -39.98 19.77
N ARG A 231 17.79 -39.99 18.57
CA ARG A 231 18.96 -40.87 18.35
C ARG A 231 19.78 -40.53 17.10
N SER A 232 21.04 -40.24 17.41
CA SER A 232 22.29 -40.35 16.65
C SER A 232 22.31 -41.35 15.46
N VAL A 233 22.96 -40.95 14.36
CA VAL A 233 24.20 -41.55 13.76
C VAL A 233 24.23 -41.27 12.25
N GLY A 234 25.31 -40.66 11.74
CA GLY A 234 25.71 -40.82 10.34
C GLY A 234 26.46 -39.65 9.67
N GLU A 235 27.68 -39.36 10.10
CA GLU A 235 28.69 -38.72 9.25
C GLU A 235 29.08 -39.66 8.10
N HIS A 236 29.15 -39.15 6.86
CA HIS A 236 30.37 -39.26 6.03
C HIS A 236 30.34 -38.34 4.80
N PRO A 237 31.44 -37.63 4.48
CA PRO A 237 31.66 -36.94 3.22
C PRO A 237 32.57 -37.74 2.25
N GLY A 238 32.42 -37.49 0.95
CA GLY A 238 33.26 -37.99 -0.16
C GLY A 238 32.37 -38.24 -1.39
N SER A 239 32.65 -37.75 -2.60
CA SER A 239 33.89 -37.30 -3.23
C SER A 239 33.60 -36.27 -4.32
#